data_AF-A0A142JQ06-F1
#
_entry.id   AF-A0A142JQ06-F1
#
_cell.length_a   1.000
_cell.length_b   1.000
_cell.length_c   1.000
_cell.angle_alpha   90.00
_cell.angle_beta   90.00
_cell.angle_gamma   90.00
#
_symmetry.space_group_name_H-M   'P 1'
#
loop_
_entity.id
_entity.type
_entity.pdbx_description
1 polymer ?
#
loop_
_entity_poly.entity_id
_entity_poly.type
_entity_poly.pdbx_seq_one_letter_code
_entity_poly.pdbx_strand_id
1 'polypeptide(L)'
;MQASMVEAHTAVNQSTIGKAGWNTHCFGRYLVDLPPQAAIRTIYKIWGDEIAPMPGQTPGTLRSMIDQREKDLKAAHHETQGSMFVSRTMVGTESEVLLSWSLPYSKAMLRDDTYLVAASPWRVFHYGGGVSPGREAIALRLAKTLADNIRSRSETEIPTGPGFCIDQGFIAGNDYRSESVQVGITLPQHPNAFISFDASTGAEEDRLLERVDNFLTKAVLGPLAGLKVLRKRERNVGAIPAEEYATAATGNGQRVYVFAWESQGKNKSLSEQNVTAGLHVLEQPVDSPQTPYQPAFQSDDEALQLWDAIIDSIRLRPGAA
;
A
#
# COMPACT_ATOMS: atom_id res chain seq x y z
N MET A 1 8.94 21.22 60.00
CA MET A 1 7.78 21.64 59.19
C MET A 1 8.32 22.00 57.81
N GLN A 2 8.32 21.04 56.90
CA GLN A 2 8.87 21.20 55.54
C GLN A 2 7.67 21.34 54.61
N ALA A 3 7.48 22.53 54.04
CA ALA A 3 6.44 22.79 53.06
C ALA A 3 6.95 22.32 51.68
N SER A 4 6.30 21.28 51.14
CA SER A 4 6.50 20.80 49.78
C SER A 4 5.69 21.68 48.83
N MET A 5 6.37 22.39 47.92
CA MET A 5 5.74 23.01 46.76
C MET A 5 5.51 21.92 45.71
N VAL A 6 4.24 21.72 45.36
CA VAL A 6 3.84 20.87 44.23
C VAL A 6 3.81 21.77 43.00
N GLU A 7 4.71 21.51 42.05
CA GLU A 7 4.67 22.12 40.72
C GLU A 7 3.47 21.58 39.94
N ALA A 8 2.58 22.48 39.54
CA ALA A 8 1.47 22.17 38.66
C ALA A 8 1.98 22.10 37.21
N HIS A 9 2.09 20.89 36.65
CA HIS A 9 2.24 20.71 35.22
C HIS A 9 0.95 21.12 34.51
N THR A 10 0.96 22.27 33.86
CA THR A 10 -0.05 22.69 32.89
C THR A 10 -0.04 21.74 31.69
N ALA A 11 -1.08 20.91 31.58
CA ALA A 11 -1.37 20.14 30.39
C ALA A 11 -1.69 21.09 29.23
N VAL A 12 -0.86 21.08 28.19
CA VAL A 12 -1.16 21.73 26.91
C VAL A 12 -2.32 20.97 26.29
N ASN A 13 -3.47 21.63 26.21
CA ASN A 13 -4.67 21.09 25.60
C ASN A 13 -4.44 21.01 24.08
N GLN A 14 -3.98 19.86 23.59
CA GLN A 14 -3.85 19.60 22.15
C GLN A 14 -5.26 19.62 21.55
N SER A 15 -5.58 20.67 20.80
CA SER A 15 -6.75 20.72 19.94
C SER A 15 -6.64 19.58 18.93
N THR A 16 -7.34 18.48 19.19
CA THR A 16 -7.44 17.35 18.28
C THR A 16 -8.21 17.79 17.04
N ILE A 17 -7.67 17.50 15.85
CA ILE A 17 -8.44 17.67 14.61
C ILE A 17 -9.72 16.87 14.74
N GLY A 18 -10.87 17.53 14.57
CA GLY A 18 -12.16 16.84 14.52
C GLY A 18 -12.20 15.93 13.30
N LYS A 19 -12.27 14.61 13.51
CA LYS A 19 -12.43 13.59 12.44
C LYS A 19 -13.85 13.55 11.85
N ALA A 20 -14.65 14.60 12.05
CA ALA A 20 -16.01 14.66 11.55
C ALA A 20 -16.00 14.61 10.01
N GLY A 21 -16.70 13.63 9.43
CA GLY A 21 -16.78 13.43 7.99
C GLY A 21 -15.60 12.69 7.35
N TRP A 22 -14.66 12.16 8.14
CA TRP A 22 -13.62 11.27 7.62
C TRP A 22 -14.22 9.92 7.20
N ASN A 23 -13.62 9.31 6.18
CA ASN A 23 -14.02 8.01 5.66
C ASN A 23 -13.04 6.93 6.15
N THR A 24 -13.58 5.79 6.57
CA THR A 24 -12.77 4.60 6.86
C THR A 24 -12.54 3.80 5.59
N HIS A 25 -11.28 3.54 5.26
CA HIS A 25 -10.85 2.75 4.11
C HIS A 25 -10.31 1.39 4.55
N CYS A 26 -10.56 0.35 3.75
CA CYS A 26 -9.99 -0.98 3.96
C CYS A 26 -8.85 -1.24 2.96
N PHE A 27 -7.62 -1.33 3.48
CA PHE A 27 -6.41 -1.58 2.72
C PHE A 27 -5.79 -2.90 3.17
N GLY A 28 -5.87 -3.93 2.33
CA GLY A 28 -5.44 -5.27 2.71
C GLY A 28 -6.19 -5.78 3.95
N ARG A 29 -5.47 -5.92 5.06
CA ARG A 29 -6.05 -6.35 6.36
C ARG A 29 -6.31 -5.22 7.34
N TYR A 30 -5.95 -3.98 6.99
CA TYR A 30 -6.02 -2.84 7.89
C TYR A 30 -7.14 -1.86 7.50
N LEU A 31 -7.56 -1.08 8.49
CA LEU A 31 -8.43 0.07 8.32
C LEU A 31 -7.64 1.34 8.64
N VAL A 32 -7.85 2.37 7.82
CA VAL A 32 -7.27 3.71 7.99
C VAL A 32 -8.37 4.73 7.73
N ASP A 33 -8.48 5.74 8.59
CA ASP A 33 -9.43 6.83 8.40
C ASP A 33 -8.72 7.99 7.68
N LEU A 34 -9.35 8.54 6.64
CA LEU A 34 -8.80 9.63 5.84
C LEU A 34 -9.80 10.78 5.67
N PRO A 35 -9.33 12.02 5.46
CA PRO A 35 -10.19 13.14 5.10
C PRO A 35 -11.03 12.85 3.84
N PRO A 36 -12.26 13.35 3.73
CA PRO A 36 -13.18 13.02 2.63
C PRO A 36 -12.67 13.44 1.23
N GLN A 37 -11.76 14.40 1.17
CA GLN A 37 -11.13 14.91 -0.05
C GLN A 37 -9.82 14.20 -0.44
N ALA A 38 -9.45 13.13 0.28
CA ALA A 38 -8.26 12.35 -0.02
C ALA A 38 -8.34 11.72 -1.42
N ALA A 39 -7.32 11.98 -2.23
CA ALA A 39 -7.11 11.25 -3.47
C ALA A 39 -6.16 10.07 -3.17
N ILE A 40 -6.64 8.86 -3.42
CA ILE A 40 -5.99 7.62 -3.01
C ILE A 40 -5.53 6.84 -4.25
N ARG A 41 -4.31 6.32 -4.20
CA ARG A 41 -3.77 5.38 -5.17
C ARG A 41 -3.23 4.17 -4.46
N THR A 42 -3.42 3.01 -5.05
CA THR A 42 -3.25 1.73 -4.37
C THR A 42 -2.59 0.73 -5.30
N ILE A 43 -1.69 -0.08 -4.75
CA ILE A 43 -1.10 -1.24 -5.41
C ILE A 43 -1.24 -2.41 -4.45
N TYR A 44 -1.88 -3.48 -4.90
CA TYR A 44 -2.05 -4.71 -4.13
C TYR A 44 -1.27 -5.82 -4.78
N LYS A 45 -0.56 -6.61 -3.97
CA LYS A 45 0.19 -7.77 -4.47
C LYS A 45 -0.17 -9.02 -3.70
N ILE A 46 -0.30 -10.13 -4.41
CA ILE A 46 -0.41 -11.48 -3.86
C ILE A 46 0.71 -12.33 -4.46
N TRP A 47 1.49 -13.00 -3.62
CA TRP A 47 2.70 -13.73 -4.01
C TRP A 47 3.71 -12.88 -4.80
N GLY A 48 3.76 -11.57 -4.54
CA GLY A 48 4.65 -10.61 -5.20
C GLY A 48 4.12 -10.01 -6.50
N ASP A 49 3.02 -10.54 -7.03
CA ASP A 49 2.42 -10.12 -8.29
C ASP A 49 1.19 -9.24 -8.05
N GLU A 50 1.02 -8.23 -8.91
CA GLU A 50 -0.05 -7.26 -8.77
C GLU A 50 -1.42 -7.89 -9.05
N ILE A 51 -2.42 -7.50 -8.26
CA ILE A 51 -3.84 -7.75 -8.52
C ILE A 51 -4.59 -6.41 -8.55
N ALA A 52 -5.25 -6.11 -9.68
CA ALA A 52 -5.93 -4.85 -9.89
C ALA A 52 -7.29 -5.04 -10.57
N PRO A 53 -8.32 -4.24 -10.23
CA PRO A 53 -9.60 -4.28 -10.92
C PRO A 53 -9.45 -3.83 -12.37
N MET A 54 -10.26 -4.41 -13.26
CA MET A 54 -10.42 -3.97 -14.65
C MET A 54 -11.80 -3.31 -14.83
N PRO A 55 -11.95 -2.01 -14.51
CA PRO A 55 -13.23 -1.33 -14.58
C PRO A 55 -13.75 -1.26 -16.02
N GLY A 56 -15.08 -1.24 -16.17
CA GLY A 56 -15.74 -1.13 -17.48
C GLY A 56 -15.82 -2.44 -18.27
N GLN A 57 -15.29 -3.55 -17.74
CA GLN A 57 -15.46 -4.85 -18.37
C GLN A 57 -16.90 -5.37 -18.24
N THR A 58 -17.29 -6.17 -19.22
CA THR A 58 -18.49 -7.00 -19.26
C THR A 58 -18.07 -8.42 -19.67
N PRO A 59 -18.92 -9.45 -19.50
CA PRO A 59 -18.59 -10.81 -19.96
C PRO A 59 -18.19 -10.86 -21.44
N GLY A 60 -18.85 -10.07 -22.29
CA GLY A 60 -18.55 -10.02 -23.72
C GLY A 60 -17.21 -9.34 -24.02
N THR A 61 -16.95 -8.17 -23.44
CA THR A 61 -15.70 -7.43 -23.68
C THR A 61 -14.49 -8.17 -23.11
N LEU A 62 -14.64 -8.81 -21.94
CA LEU A 62 -13.59 -9.64 -21.35
C LEU A 62 -13.23 -10.80 -22.27
N ARG A 63 -14.24 -11.54 -22.75
CA ARG A 63 -14.01 -12.66 -23.67
C ARG A 63 -13.32 -12.21 -24.96
N SER A 64 -13.81 -11.14 -25.60
CA SER A 64 -13.19 -10.63 -26.82
C SER A 64 -11.75 -10.15 -26.61
N MET A 65 -11.46 -9.52 -25.48
CA MET A 65 -10.10 -9.09 -25.13
C MET A 65 -9.17 -10.30 -24.96
N ILE A 66 -9.62 -11.33 -24.25
CA ILE A 66 -8.84 -12.57 -24.05
C ILE A 66 -8.61 -13.30 -25.38
N ASP A 67 -9.67 -13.45 -26.20
CA ASP A 67 -9.59 -14.10 -27.51
C ASP A 67 -8.61 -13.37 -28.44
N GLN A 68 -8.64 -12.03 -28.44
CA GLN A 68 -7.70 -11.23 -29.21
C GLN A 68 -6.27 -11.40 -28.71
N ARG A 69 -6.06 -11.39 -27.38
CA ARG A 69 -4.74 -11.58 -26.78
C ARG A 69 -4.16 -12.97 -27.11
N GLU A 70 -4.97 -14.02 -27.04
CA GLU A 70 -4.58 -15.36 -27.45
C GLU A 70 -4.18 -15.41 -28.93
N LYS A 71 -4.97 -14.78 -29.81
CA LYS A 71 -4.67 -14.71 -31.25
C LYS A 71 -3.34 -14.01 -31.51
N ASP A 72 -3.10 -12.88 -30.86
CA ASP A 72 -1.86 -12.11 -31.00
C ASP A 72 -0.64 -12.91 -30.52
N LEU A 73 -0.77 -13.60 -29.38
CA LEU A 73 0.29 -14.47 -28.85
C LEU A 73 0.56 -15.69 -29.75
N LYS A 74 -0.48 -16.26 -30.37
CA LYS A 74 -0.31 -17.38 -31.33
C LYS A 74 0.43 -16.93 -32.58
N ALA A 75 0.15 -15.72 -33.07
CA ALA A 75 0.79 -15.14 -34.24
C ALA A 75 2.23 -14.68 -33.98
N ALA A 76 2.54 -14.26 -32.75
CA ALA A 76 3.87 -13.84 -32.37
C ALA A 76 4.85 -15.02 -32.27
N HIS A 77 6.06 -14.83 -32.81
CA HIS A 77 7.08 -15.87 -32.89
C HIS A 77 7.97 -15.88 -31.64
N HIS A 78 8.23 -17.07 -31.11
CA HIS A 78 9.31 -17.31 -30.15
C HIS A 78 10.47 -18.01 -30.86
N GLU A 79 11.69 -17.49 -30.71
CA GLU A 79 12.90 -17.86 -31.47
C GLU A 79 13.19 -19.37 -31.47
N THR A 80 12.84 -20.06 -30.39
CA THR A 80 13.11 -21.50 -30.22
C THR A 80 11.89 -22.36 -29.92
N GLN A 81 10.72 -21.76 -29.71
CA GLN A 81 9.50 -22.47 -29.25
C GLN A 81 8.36 -22.37 -30.26
N GLY A 82 8.59 -21.71 -31.40
CA GLY A 82 7.60 -21.48 -32.43
C GLY A 82 6.68 -20.31 -32.08
N SER A 83 5.77 -20.51 -31.13
CA SER A 83 4.78 -19.51 -30.73
C SER A 83 5.10 -18.88 -29.37
N MET A 84 4.73 -17.61 -29.19
CA MET A 84 4.73 -16.97 -27.86
C MET A 84 3.64 -17.54 -26.95
N PHE A 85 2.52 -18.00 -27.51
CA PHE A 85 1.43 -18.60 -26.74
C PHE A 85 1.83 -19.96 -26.17
N VAL A 86 1.59 -20.17 -24.87
CA VAL A 86 1.82 -21.46 -24.20
C VAL A 86 0.49 -22.16 -23.93
N SER A 87 -0.43 -21.52 -23.21
CA SER A 87 -1.74 -22.12 -22.94
C SER A 87 -2.78 -21.10 -22.53
N ARG A 88 -4.05 -21.51 -22.62
CA ARG A 88 -5.20 -20.83 -22.03
C ARG A 88 -5.97 -21.85 -21.21
N THR A 89 -6.25 -21.54 -19.95
CA THR A 89 -6.90 -22.47 -19.03
C THR A 89 -7.98 -21.75 -18.25
N MET A 90 -9.18 -22.32 -18.22
CA MET A 90 -10.25 -21.84 -17.33
C MET A 90 -9.98 -22.30 -15.90
N VAL A 91 -10.06 -21.37 -14.95
CA VAL A 91 -9.94 -21.63 -13.51
C VAL A 91 -11.21 -21.16 -12.80
N GLY A 92 -11.86 -22.05 -12.05
CA GLY A 92 -13.21 -21.77 -11.52
C GLY A 92 -14.26 -21.77 -12.65
N THR A 93 -15.28 -20.92 -12.54
CA THR A 93 -16.42 -20.89 -13.49
C THR A 93 -16.26 -19.90 -14.64
N GLU A 94 -15.66 -18.73 -14.38
CA GLU A 94 -15.55 -17.65 -15.38
C GLU A 94 -14.17 -17.00 -15.42
N SER A 95 -13.22 -17.44 -14.59
CA SER A 95 -11.87 -16.91 -14.58
C SER A 95 -10.98 -17.69 -15.55
N GLU A 96 -10.02 -17.04 -16.17
CA GLU A 96 -9.14 -17.65 -17.17
C GLU A 96 -7.69 -17.23 -16.95
N VAL A 97 -6.77 -18.13 -17.25
CA VAL A 97 -5.32 -17.91 -17.19
C VAL A 97 -4.75 -18.05 -18.59
N LEU A 98 -4.02 -17.04 -19.04
CA LEU A 98 -3.23 -17.09 -20.27
C LEU A 98 -1.76 -17.16 -19.89
N LEU A 99 -1.10 -18.24 -20.32
CA LEU A 99 0.36 -18.39 -20.20
C LEU A 99 1.00 -18.11 -21.56
N SER A 100 2.04 -17.29 -21.55
CA SER A 100 2.88 -17.03 -22.71
C SER A 100 4.35 -16.95 -22.33
N TRP A 101 5.27 -17.01 -23.29
CA TRP A 101 6.66 -16.61 -23.02
C TRP A 101 6.70 -15.13 -22.64
N SER A 102 7.59 -14.75 -21.71
CA SER A 102 7.70 -13.34 -21.29
C SER A 102 8.36 -12.46 -22.35
N LEU A 103 9.26 -13.04 -23.15
CA LEU A 103 10.00 -12.39 -24.24
C LEU A 103 10.22 -13.41 -25.39
N PRO A 104 10.45 -12.97 -26.64
CA PRO A 104 10.65 -13.85 -27.80
C PRO A 104 11.81 -14.85 -27.71
N TYR A 105 12.75 -14.65 -26.79
CA TYR A 105 13.92 -15.49 -26.55
C TYR A 105 13.95 -16.06 -25.12
N SER A 106 12.89 -15.86 -24.33
CA SER A 106 12.88 -16.28 -22.93
C SER A 106 13.00 -17.80 -22.82
N LYS A 107 13.92 -18.26 -21.96
CA LYS A 107 14.05 -19.69 -21.61
C LYS A 107 13.76 -19.95 -20.14
N ALA A 108 13.60 -18.90 -19.35
CA ALA A 108 13.57 -18.95 -17.89
C ALA A 108 12.29 -18.33 -17.30
N MET A 109 11.45 -17.70 -18.14
CA MET A 109 10.28 -16.99 -17.65
C MET A 109 9.12 -17.02 -18.63
N LEU A 110 7.98 -17.46 -18.13
CA LEU A 110 6.65 -17.27 -18.71
C LEU A 110 6.00 -16.03 -18.08
N ARG A 111 5.02 -15.49 -18.79
CA ARG A 111 4.06 -14.50 -18.31
C ARG A 111 2.77 -15.24 -17.99
N ASP A 112 2.26 -15.01 -16.79
CA ASP A 112 0.88 -15.32 -16.40
C ASP A 112 0.04 -14.06 -16.51
N ASP A 113 -1.02 -14.12 -17.32
CA ASP A 113 -2.11 -13.16 -17.38
C ASP A 113 -3.40 -13.87 -16.92
N THR A 114 -3.71 -13.76 -15.62
CA THR A 114 -4.93 -14.30 -15.01
C THR A 114 -6.02 -13.23 -14.96
N TYR A 115 -7.18 -13.54 -15.50
CA TYR A 115 -8.39 -12.73 -15.46
C TYR A 115 -9.38 -13.37 -14.48
N LEU A 116 -9.45 -12.83 -13.27
CA LEU A 116 -10.31 -13.28 -12.20
C LEU A 116 -11.69 -12.62 -12.30
N VAL A 117 -12.76 -13.41 -12.16
CA VAL A 117 -14.14 -12.93 -12.23
C VAL A 117 -14.85 -13.17 -10.90
N ALA A 118 -15.35 -12.10 -10.30
CA ALA A 118 -16.23 -12.16 -9.15
C ALA A 118 -17.68 -11.92 -9.59
N ALA A 119 -18.61 -12.81 -9.25
CA ALA A 119 -19.93 -12.87 -9.90
C ALA A 119 -20.99 -11.88 -9.38
N SER A 120 -20.88 -11.35 -8.16
CA SER A 120 -21.95 -10.55 -7.55
C SER A 120 -21.43 -9.38 -6.69
N PRO A 121 -21.50 -8.13 -7.19
CA PRO A 121 -21.74 -7.77 -8.59
C PRO A 121 -20.64 -8.32 -9.50
N TRP A 122 -20.94 -8.49 -10.79
CA TRP A 122 -19.96 -8.99 -11.77
C TRP A 122 -18.81 -7.99 -11.93
N ARG A 123 -17.57 -8.41 -11.62
CA ARG A 123 -16.35 -7.60 -11.75
C ARG A 123 -15.16 -8.47 -12.17
N VAL A 124 -14.20 -7.82 -12.81
CA VAL A 124 -12.97 -8.46 -13.30
C VAL A 124 -11.77 -7.88 -12.58
N PHE A 125 -10.81 -8.75 -12.28
CA PHE A 125 -9.49 -8.37 -11.78
C PHE A 125 -8.44 -9.02 -12.66
N HIS A 126 -7.41 -8.25 -13.00
CA HIS A 126 -6.21 -8.80 -13.60
C HIS A 126 -5.24 -9.14 -12.47
N TYR A 127 -4.72 -10.35 -12.50
CA TYR A 127 -3.64 -10.83 -11.66
C TYR A 127 -2.58 -11.43 -12.57
N GLY A 128 -1.31 -11.21 -12.28
CA GLY A 128 -0.31 -12.00 -12.98
C GLY A 128 1.10 -11.50 -12.86
N GLY A 129 2.04 -12.41 -13.06
CA GLY A 129 3.46 -12.12 -13.04
C GLY A 129 4.30 -13.12 -13.80
N GLY A 130 5.51 -13.33 -13.28
CA GLY A 130 6.49 -14.24 -13.85
C GLY A 130 6.29 -15.67 -13.34
N VAL A 131 6.18 -16.63 -14.26
CA VAL A 131 6.13 -18.06 -13.92
C VAL A 131 7.37 -18.74 -14.49
N SER A 132 8.16 -19.40 -13.65
CA SER A 132 9.27 -20.21 -14.15
C SER A 132 8.74 -21.41 -14.97
N PRO A 133 9.35 -21.74 -16.13
CA PRO A 133 9.01 -22.94 -16.87
C PRO A 133 9.04 -24.21 -15.98
N GLY A 134 8.07 -25.09 -16.14
CA GLY A 134 7.86 -26.27 -15.28
C GLY A 134 7.09 -26.00 -13.98
N ARG A 135 6.68 -24.75 -13.72
CA ARG A 135 5.84 -24.35 -12.56
C ARG A 135 4.41 -23.95 -12.97
N GLU A 136 4.01 -24.18 -14.21
CA GLU A 136 2.69 -23.83 -14.77
C GLU A 136 1.55 -24.43 -13.95
N ALA A 137 1.66 -25.72 -13.57
CA ALA A 137 0.66 -26.38 -12.74
C ALA A 137 0.51 -25.76 -11.33
N ILE A 138 1.58 -25.16 -10.80
CA ILE A 138 1.51 -24.42 -9.54
C ILE A 138 0.82 -23.08 -9.76
N ALA A 139 1.20 -22.33 -10.80
CA ALA A 139 0.55 -21.06 -11.16
C ALA A 139 -0.97 -21.23 -11.35
N LEU A 140 -1.39 -22.24 -12.11
CA LEU A 140 -2.82 -22.56 -12.32
C LEU A 140 -3.55 -22.90 -11.02
N ARG A 141 -2.89 -23.60 -10.08
CA ARG A 141 -3.47 -23.90 -8.76
C ARG A 141 -3.64 -22.64 -7.92
N LEU A 142 -2.64 -21.75 -7.94
CA LEU A 142 -2.68 -20.47 -7.22
C LEU A 142 -3.76 -19.54 -7.80
N ALA A 143 -3.84 -19.44 -9.13
CA ALA A 143 -4.90 -18.71 -9.83
C ALA A 143 -6.29 -19.27 -9.49
N LYS A 144 -6.44 -20.60 -9.42
CA LYS A 144 -7.69 -21.23 -8.97
C LYS A 144 -8.03 -20.88 -7.52
N THR A 145 -7.05 -20.89 -6.61
CA THR A 145 -7.27 -20.44 -5.23
C THR A 145 -7.76 -19.00 -5.18
N LEU A 146 -7.24 -18.10 -6.02
CA LEU A 146 -7.74 -16.73 -6.10
C LEU A 146 -9.16 -16.68 -6.66
N ALA A 147 -9.44 -17.39 -7.75
CA ALA A 147 -10.77 -17.43 -8.38
C ALA A 147 -11.85 -17.95 -7.43
N ASP A 148 -11.52 -18.96 -6.60
CA ASP A 148 -12.47 -19.55 -5.65
C ASP A 148 -12.75 -18.64 -4.43
N ASN A 149 -11.88 -17.64 -4.14
CA ASN A 149 -11.96 -16.81 -2.94
C ASN A 149 -12.21 -15.33 -3.21
N ILE A 150 -12.13 -14.88 -4.45
CA ILE A 150 -12.36 -13.47 -4.80
C ILE A 150 -13.85 -13.16 -4.87
N ARG A 151 -14.25 -12.07 -4.24
CA ARG A 151 -15.59 -11.50 -4.37
C ARG A 151 -15.52 -10.00 -4.61
N SER A 152 -16.57 -9.47 -5.21
CA SER A 152 -16.75 -8.03 -5.35
C SER A 152 -17.14 -7.40 -4.01
N ARG A 153 -16.78 -6.13 -3.84
CA ARG A 153 -17.24 -5.29 -2.73
C ARG A 153 -17.45 -3.85 -3.18
N SER A 154 -18.32 -3.10 -2.52
CA SER A 154 -18.36 -1.65 -2.74
C SER A 154 -17.13 -0.95 -2.12
N GLU A 155 -16.82 0.28 -2.54
CA GLU A 155 -15.66 1.01 -2.02
C GLU A 155 -15.77 1.31 -0.51
N THR A 156 -17.00 1.53 -0.04
CA THR A 156 -17.31 1.84 1.36
C THR A 156 -17.63 0.60 2.20
N GLU A 157 -17.72 -0.59 1.58
CA GLU A 157 -17.93 -1.83 2.30
C GLU A 157 -16.65 -2.22 3.05
N ILE A 158 -16.79 -2.42 4.35
CA ILE A 158 -15.79 -3.05 5.21
C ILE A 158 -16.18 -4.53 5.39
N PRO A 159 -15.46 -5.47 4.75
CA PRO A 159 -15.77 -6.89 4.83
C PRO A 159 -15.76 -7.44 6.26
N THR A 160 -16.76 -8.26 6.59
CA THR A 160 -16.76 -9.10 7.80
C THR A 160 -16.06 -10.42 7.51
N GLY A 161 -15.19 -10.87 8.42
CA GLY A 161 -14.47 -12.15 8.30
C GLY A 161 -13.09 -12.04 7.65
N PRO A 162 -12.35 -13.17 7.61
CA PRO A 162 -10.95 -13.19 7.24
C PRO A 162 -10.73 -12.95 5.75
N GLY A 163 -9.74 -12.14 5.43
CA GLY A 163 -9.34 -11.90 4.05
C GLY A 163 -8.71 -10.54 3.81
N PHE A 164 -8.38 -10.31 2.55
CA PHE A 164 -7.58 -9.18 2.09
C PHE A 164 -8.42 -8.27 1.18
N CYS A 165 -8.60 -7.01 1.59
CA CYS A 165 -9.26 -5.97 0.80
C CYS A 165 -8.35 -5.51 -0.34
N ILE A 166 -8.90 -5.50 -1.54
CA ILE A 166 -8.34 -4.82 -2.73
C ILE A 166 -9.34 -3.79 -3.22
N ASP A 167 -8.97 -2.96 -4.19
CA ASP A 167 -9.93 -2.03 -4.79
C ASP A 167 -11.05 -2.83 -5.44
N GLN A 168 -12.30 -2.45 -5.16
CA GLN A 168 -13.49 -3.08 -5.74
C GLN A 168 -13.68 -4.58 -5.41
N GLY A 169 -12.78 -5.21 -4.66
CA GLY A 169 -12.77 -6.64 -4.38
C GLY A 169 -12.29 -7.02 -2.99
N PHE A 170 -12.48 -8.29 -2.65
CA PHE A 170 -12.06 -8.91 -1.40
C PHE A 170 -11.66 -10.36 -1.67
N ILE A 171 -10.48 -10.75 -1.20
CA ILE A 171 -9.99 -12.13 -1.30
C ILE A 171 -10.19 -12.79 0.08
N ALA A 172 -11.19 -13.66 0.18
CA ALA A 172 -11.50 -14.35 1.43
C ALA A 172 -10.39 -15.30 1.88
N GLY A 173 -10.36 -15.58 3.18
CA GLY A 173 -9.51 -16.60 3.80
C GLY A 173 -8.38 -16.05 4.68
N ASN A 174 -7.84 -16.96 5.48
CA ASN A 174 -6.76 -16.71 6.43
C ASN A 174 -5.57 -17.66 6.27
N ASP A 175 -5.51 -18.39 5.15
CA ASP A 175 -4.30 -19.12 4.80
C ASP A 175 -3.16 -18.12 4.59
N TYR A 176 -2.04 -18.38 5.24
CA TYR A 176 -0.86 -17.55 5.09
C TYR A 176 -0.38 -17.56 3.65
N ARG A 177 -0.18 -16.35 3.11
CA ARG A 177 0.40 -16.09 1.80
C ARG A 177 1.21 -14.81 1.86
N SER A 178 2.13 -14.65 0.92
CA SER A 178 2.74 -13.34 0.72
C SER A 178 1.67 -12.40 0.17
N GLU A 179 1.44 -11.30 0.85
CA GLU A 179 0.49 -10.26 0.44
C GLU A 179 1.02 -8.90 0.87
N SER A 180 0.79 -7.89 0.05
CA SER A 180 1.10 -6.51 0.40
C SER A 180 0.13 -5.52 -0.22
N VAL A 181 -0.01 -4.39 0.45
CA VAL A 181 -0.68 -3.21 -0.06
C VAL A 181 0.25 -2.02 0.09
N GLN A 182 0.28 -1.19 -0.94
CA GLN A 182 0.92 0.13 -0.90
C GLN A 182 -0.15 1.17 -1.20
N VAL A 183 -0.19 2.22 -0.39
CA VAL A 183 -1.19 3.28 -0.49
C VAL A 183 -0.49 4.62 -0.56
N GLY A 184 -0.77 5.39 -1.61
CA GLY A 184 -0.37 6.78 -1.74
C GLY A 184 -1.59 7.70 -1.61
N ILE A 185 -1.47 8.72 -0.78
CA ILE A 185 -2.55 9.64 -0.45
C ILE A 185 -2.07 11.08 -0.69
N THR A 186 -2.86 11.85 -1.43
CA THR A 186 -2.70 13.31 -1.55
C THR A 186 -3.95 14.04 -1.09
N LEU A 187 -3.75 15.26 -0.61
CA LEU A 187 -4.80 16.08 -0.03
C LEU A 187 -4.78 17.46 -0.71
N PRO A 188 -5.86 17.88 -1.40
CA PRO A 188 -5.90 19.17 -2.10
C PRO A 188 -5.58 20.37 -1.20
N GLN A 189 -5.94 20.30 0.08
CA GLN A 189 -5.68 21.36 1.05
C GLN A 189 -4.23 21.39 1.60
N HIS A 190 -3.46 20.33 1.36
CA HIS A 190 -2.04 20.23 1.72
C HIS A 190 -1.22 19.96 0.45
N PRO A 191 -1.05 20.98 -0.42
CA PRO A 191 -0.36 20.81 -1.68
C PRO A 191 1.06 20.28 -1.43
N ASN A 192 1.54 19.40 -2.31
CA ASN A 192 2.88 18.79 -2.21
C ASN A 192 3.11 17.87 -1.00
N ALA A 193 2.15 17.71 -0.09
CA ALA A 193 2.19 16.63 0.89
C ALA A 193 1.80 15.29 0.24
N PHE A 194 2.66 14.30 0.43
CA PHE A 194 2.39 12.92 0.10
C PHE A 194 2.38 12.09 1.37
N ILE A 195 1.29 11.37 1.59
CA ILE A 195 1.14 10.44 2.72
C ILE A 195 1.17 9.03 2.16
N SER A 196 1.91 8.14 2.80
CA SER A 196 1.91 6.71 2.47
C SER A 196 1.40 5.85 3.61
N PHE A 197 0.82 4.72 3.26
CA PHE A 197 0.53 3.62 4.16
C PHE A 197 0.84 2.31 3.43
N ASP A 198 1.75 1.51 3.95
CA ASP A 198 2.07 0.20 3.39
C ASP A 198 1.90 -0.87 4.45
N ALA A 199 1.41 -2.04 4.03
CA ALA A 199 1.39 -3.23 4.88
C ALA A 199 1.83 -4.44 4.08
N SER A 200 2.71 -5.27 4.65
CA SER A 200 3.24 -6.45 3.97
C SER A 200 3.54 -7.60 4.92
N THR A 201 3.33 -8.83 4.46
CA THR A 201 3.75 -10.02 5.22
C THR A 201 5.26 -10.19 5.20
N GLY A 202 5.82 -10.52 6.36
CA GLY A 202 7.26 -10.56 6.60
C GLY A 202 7.62 -9.57 7.70
N ALA A 203 8.55 -9.96 8.56
CA ALA A 203 9.11 -9.01 9.52
C ALA A 203 10.21 -8.20 8.83
N GLU A 204 10.25 -6.90 9.11
CA GLU A 204 11.40 -6.05 8.77
C GLU A 204 12.61 -6.46 9.61
N GLU A 205 13.79 -6.46 9.01
CA GLU A 205 15.01 -7.00 9.65
C GLU A 205 15.43 -6.13 10.84
N ASP A 206 15.54 -4.82 10.62
CA ASP A 206 15.95 -3.84 11.61
C ASP A 206 14.77 -2.96 12.05
N ARG A 207 14.80 -2.40 13.26
CA ARG A 207 13.77 -1.43 13.70
C ARG A 207 14.01 -0.04 13.12
N LEU A 208 12.95 0.76 13.03
CA LEU A 208 13.01 2.11 12.45
C LEU A 208 14.05 2.98 13.15
N LEU A 209 14.00 3.08 14.48
CA LEU A 209 14.90 3.95 15.23
C LEU A 209 16.35 3.48 15.19
N GLU A 210 16.58 2.17 15.11
CA GLU A 210 17.92 1.60 14.90
C GLU A 210 18.48 2.01 13.53
N ARG A 211 17.68 1.90 12.46
CA ARG A 211 18.07 2.34 11.11
C ARG A 211 18.32 3.86 11.07
N VAL A 212 17.48 4.65 11.75
CA VAL A 212 17.66 6.10 11.88
C VAL A 212 18.96 6.43 12.62
N ASP A 213 19.27 5.74 13.71
CA ASP A 213 20.51 5.97 14.48
C ASP A 213 21.74 5.58 13.67
N ASN A 214 21.68 4.47 12.94
CA ASN A 214 22.74 4.07 12.01
C ASN A 214 22.95 5.12 10.90
N PHE A 215 21.88 5.74 10.41
CA PHE A 215 21.98 6.84 9.44
C PHE A 215 22.60 8.09 10.08
N LEU A 216 22.07 8.54 11.23
CA LEU A 216 22.55 9.75 11.90
C LEU A 216 24.01 9.64 12.32
N THR A 217 24.44 8.52 12.87
CA THR A 217 25.85 8.28 13.25
C THR A 217 26.80 8.34 12.05
N LYS A 218 26.38 7.85 10.87
CA LYS A 218 27.15 7.97 9.62
C LYS A 218 27.10 9.39 9.04
N ALA A 219 26.00 10.12 9.24
CA ALA A 219 25.81 11.48 8.76
C ALA A 219 26.60 12.54 9.54
N VAL A 220 27.17 12.21 10.71
CA VAL A 220 28.07 13.08 11.51
C VAL A 220 29.29 13.59 10.71
N LEU A 221 29.56 13.05 9.52
CA LEU A 221 30.61 13.55 8.61
C LEU A 221 30.18 14.69 7.67
N GLY A 222 28.94 15.19 7.75
CA GLY A 222 28.45 16.33 6.95
C GLY A 222 27.40 17.20 7.67
N PRO A 223 27.13 18.44 7.21
CA PRO A 223 26.19 19.31 7.91
C PRO A 223 24.75 18.85 7.68
N LEU A 224 24.08 18.35 8.73
CA LEU A 224 22.61 18.29 8.84
C LEU A 224 22.00 19.69 9.04
N ALA A 225 22.63 20.73 8.49
CA ALA A 225 22.29 22.12 8.76
C ALA A 225 20.84 22.39 8.35
N GLY A 226 20.01 22.77 9.33
CA GLY A 226 18.59 23.05 9.13
C GLY A 226 17.64 21.89 9.43
N LEU A 227 18.12 20.67 9.70
CA LEU A 227 17.28 19.56 10.15
C LEU A 227 16.88 19.74 11.62
N LYS A 228 15.58 19.70 11.89
CA LYS A 228 14.97 19.72 13.21
C LYS A 228 14.26 18.39 13.44
N VAL A 229 14.66 17.66 14.48
CA VAL A 229 13.90 16.50 14.96
C VAL A 229 12.69 17.03 15.73
N LEU A 230 11.49 16.71 15.25
CA LEU A 230 10.23 17.05 15.91
C LEU A 230 9.84 15.98 16.92
N ARG A 231 9.98 14.69 16.56
CA ARG A 231 9.72 13.53 17.43
C ARG A 231 10.66 12.38 17.10
N LYS A 232 11.07 11.64 18.13
CA LYS A 232 11.78 10.36 18.03
C LYS A 232 11.40 9.52 19.26
N ARG A 233 10.56 8.50 19.09
CA ARG A 233 10.01 7.74 20.23
C ARG A 233 9.41 6.41 19.80
N GLU A 234 9.19 5.52 20.76
CA GLU A 234 8.19 4.45 20.61
C GLU A 234 6.79 5.08 20.52
N ARG A 235 5.96 4.58 19.61
CA ARG A 235 4.58 5.05 19.38
C ARG A 235 3.69 3.88 18.98
N ASN A 236 3.16 3.18 19.97
CA ASN A 236 2.18 2.12 19.72
C ASN A 236 0.83 2.71 19.33
N VAL A 237 0.12 2.06 18.41
CA VAL A 237 -1.27 2.40 18.05
C VAL A 237 -2.15 1.19 18.34
N GLY A 238 -3.01 1.32 19.34
CA GLY A 238 -3.78 0.18 19.85
C GLY A 238 -2.85 -0.96 20.27
N ALA A 239 -3.02 -2.13 19.66
CA ALA A 239 -2.19 -3.31 19.91
C ALA A 239 -0.96 -3.41 19.00
N ILE A 240 -0.73 -2.45 18.10
CA ILE A 240 0.37 -2.48 17.14
C ILE A 240 1.61 -1.82 17.77
N PRO A 241 2.67 -2.59 18.10
CA PRO A 241 3.91 -2.03 18.59
C PRO A 241 4.66 -1.34 17.44
N ALA A 242 5.09 -0.10 17.64
CA ALA A 242 5.69 0.68 16.57
C ALA A 242 6.57 1.82 17.10
N GLU A 243 7.33 2.40 16.19
CA GLU A 243 8.22 3.52 16.45
C GLU A 243 7.88 4.70 15.53
N GLU A 244 8.21 5.91 15.97
CA GLU A 244 7.99 7.15 15.22
C GLU A 244 9.28 7.98 15.15
N TYR A 245 9.56 8.47 13.94
CA TYR A 245 10.58 9.49 13.70
C TYR A 245 10.01 10.59 12.80
N ALA A 246 9.93 11.81 13.32
CA ALA A 246 9.38 12.96 12.63
C ALA A 246 10.41 14.08 12.56
N THR A 247 10.71 14.56 11.35
CA THR A 247 11.69 15.61 11.11
C THR A 247 11.13 16.69 10.19
N ALA A 248 11.69 17.89 10.33
CA ALA A 248 11.42 19.00 9.43
C ALA A 248 12.71 19.73 9.12
N ALA A 249 12.81 20.34 7.94
CA ALA A 249 13.90 21.23 7.60
C ALA A 249 13.39 22.45 6.85
N THR A 250 14.22 23.49 6.81
CA THR A 250 13.94 24.68 5.99
C THR A 250 15.10 24.88 5.03
N GLY A 251 14.81 24.82 3.74
CA GLY A 251 15.75 25.06 2.64
C GLY A 251 15.07 25.92 1.57
N ASN A 252 15.79 26.89 1.00
CA ASN A 252 15.28 27.77 -0.06
C ASN A 252 13.92 28.43 0.24
N GLY A 253 13.66 28.76 1.51
CA GLY A 253 12.41 29.37 1.98
C GLY A 253 11.22 28.41 2.05
N GLN A 254 11.41 27.12 1.78
CA GLN A 254 10.38 26.09 1.85
C GLN A 254 10.53 25.25 3.12
N ARG A 255 9.39 24.85 3.69
CA ARG A 255 9.33 23.93 4.84
C ARG A 255 9.10 22.52 4.33
N VAL A 256 10.04 21.61 4.61
CA VAL A 256 9.97 20.20 4.21
C VAL A 256 9.79 19.32 5.44
N TYR A 257 9.12 18.18 5.26
CA TYR A 257 8.79 17.24 6.32
C TYR A 257 9.09 15.81 5.87
N VAL A 258 9.65 15.02 6.79
CA VAL A 258 9.80 13.57 6.64
C VAL A 258 9.40 12.93 7.96
N PHE A 259 8.20 12.38 8.00
CA PHE A 259 7.68 11.60 9.12
C PHE A 259 7.61 10.13 8.73
N ALA A 260 7.96 9.26 9.68
CA ALA A 260 7.87 7.83 9.56
C ALA A 260 7.26 7.26 10.83
N TRP A 261 6.34 6.32 10.65
CA TRP A 261 5.82 5.45 11.69
C TRP A 261 5.90 4.02 11.19
N GLU A 262 6.42 3.10 11.99
CA GLU A 262 6.66 1.74 11.52
C GLU A 262 6.49 0.71 12.63
N SER A 263 5.75 -0.34 12.30
CA SER A 263 5.72 -1.61 13.03
C SER A 263 6.55 -2.65 12.30
N GLN A 264 7.47 -3.28 13.02
CA GLN A 264 8.38 -4.29 12.46
C GLN A 264 7.64 -5.52 11.89
N GLY A 265 6.47 -5.85 12.45
CA GLY A 265 5.72 -7.04 12.07
C GLY A 265 6.33 -8.35 12.58
N LYS A 266 5.74 -9.47 12.19
CA LYS A 266 6.21 -10.83 12.49
C LYS A 266 6.24 -11.70 11.24
N ASN A 267 7.24 -12.55 11.16
CA ASN A 267 7.31 -13.58 10.13
C ASN A 267 6.13 -14.53 10.21
N LYS A 268 5.57 -14.88 9.05
CA LYS A 268 4.45 -15.81 8.92
C LYS A 268 3.17 -15.39 9.66
N SER A 269 2.92 -14.08 9.78
CA SER A 269 1.70 -13.54 10.39
C SER A 269 0.88 -12.71 9.40
N LEU A 270 -0.44 -12.93 9.39
CA LEU A 270 -1.41 -12.09 8.65
C LEU A 270 -1.97 -10.96 9.53
N SER A 271 -2.00 -11.13 10.85
CA SER A 271 -2.52 -10.12 11.79
C SER A 271 -1.44 -9.16 12.31
N GLU A 272 -0.17 -9.54 12.17
CA GLU A 272 0.99 -8.77 12.62
C GLU A 272 1.96 -8.60 11.44
N GLN A 273 1.49 -7.92 10.39
CA GLN A 273 2.30 -7.56 9.22
C GLN A 273 3.32 -6.47 9.57
N ASN A 274 4.36 -6.33 8.76
CA ASN A 274 5.10 -5.08 8.74
C ASN A 274 4.16 -3.99 8.23
N VAL A 275 4.06 -2.88 8.97
CA VAL A 275 3.17 -1.76 8.63
C VAL A 275 3.97 -0.48 8.71
N THR A 276 3.97 0.30 7.64
CA THR A 276 4.64 1.60 7.58
C THR A 276 3.62 2.67 7.24
N ALA A 277 3.85 3.87 7.77
CA ALA A 277 3.19 5.07 7.31
C ALA A 277 4.23 6.18 7.19
N GLY A 278 4.03 7.06 6.22
CA GLY A 278 4.94 8.16 5.93
C GLY A 278 4.20 9.46 5.64
N LEU A 279 4.81 10.59 5.97
CA LEU A 279 4.40 11.89 5.48
C LEU A 279 5.64 12.60 4.94
N HIS A 280 5.58 12.93 3.65
CA HIS A 280 6.67 13.58 2.93
C HIS A 280 6.17 14.89 2.32
N VAL A 281 6.88 15.97 2.61
CA VAL A 281 6.80 17.22 1.87
C VAL A 281 8.22 17.49 1.38
N LEU A 282 8.44 17.36 0.07
CA LEU A 282 9.75 17.56 -0.53
C LEU A 282 9.89 18.99 -1.05
N GLU A 283 11.12 19.44 -1.23
CA GLU A 283 11.36 20.74 -1.86
C GLU A 283 10.85 20.74 -3.30
N GLN A 284 10.15 21.80 -3.70
CA GLN A 284 9.69 21.97 -5.09
C GLN A 284 10.61 22.92 -5.86
N PRO A 285 10.89 22.64 -7.15
CA PRO A 285 11.47 23.63 -8.04
C PRO A 285 10.56 24.86 -8.10
N VAL A 286 11.11 26.05 -7.84
CA VAL A 286 10.40 27.30 -8.11
C VAL A 286 10.67 27.66 -9.57
N ASP A 287 9.92 27.05 -10.49
CA ASP A 287 10.18 27.16 -11.93
C ASP A 287 9.87 28.55 -12.52
N SER A 288 9.12 29.40 -11.80
CA SER A 288 8.67 30.69 -12.32
C SER A 288 8.11 31.61 -11.20
N PRO A 289 8.42 32.92 -11.18
CA PRO A 289 7.76 33.90 -10.31
C PRO A 289 6.23 33.93 -10.41
N GLN A 290 5.67 33.37 -11.49
CA GLN A 290 4.25 33.34 -11.81
C GLN A 290 3.48 32.23 -11.06
N THR A 291 4.17 31.28 -10.42
CA THR A 291 3.57 30.24 -9.56
C THR A 291 4.29 30.20 -8.20
N PRO A 292 3.90 31.04 -7.23
CA PRO A 292 4.56 31.09 -5.94
C PRO A 292 4.39 29.77 -5.18
N TYR A 293 5.43 29.36 -4.46
CA TYR A 293 5.39 28.21 -3.54
C TYR A 293 4.20 28.33 -2.59
N GLN A 294 3.45 27.24 -2.45
CA GLN A 294 2.35 27.11 -1.49
C GLN A 294 2.78 26.12 -0.41
N PRO A 295 2.96 26.55 0.85
CA PRO A 295 3.27 25.64 1.94
C PRO A 295 2.21 24.55 2.08
N ALA A 296 2.65 23.30 2.26
CA ALA A 296 1.75 22.19 2.54
C ALA A 296 1.00 22.35 3.87
N PHE A 297 1.64 23.01 4.83
CA PHE A 297 1.15 23.25 6.19
C PHE A 297 1.53 24.67 6.63
N GLN A 298 0.68 25.28 7.44
CA GLN A 298 0.87 26.58 8.09
C GLN A 298 1.90 26.50 9.23
N SER A 299 2.07 25.32 9.86
CA SER A 299 3.02 25.13 10.96
C SER A 299 3.46 23.66 11.12
N ASP A 300 4.54 23.44 11.88
CA ASP A 300 4.96 22.10 12.31
C ASP A 300 3.82 21.39 13.08
N ASP A 301 3.04 22.13 13.88
CA ASP A 301 1.95 21.59 14.68
C ASP A 301 0.77 21.14 13.82
N GLU A 302 0.42 21.86 12.75
CA GLU A 302 -0.63 21.43 11.82
C GLU A 302 -0.25 20.13 11.11
N ALA A 303 1.01 20.01 10.65
CA ALA A 303 1.53 18.80 10.04
C ALA A 303 1.46 17.61 11.01
N LEU A 304 1.88 17.82 12.27
CA LEU A 304 1.83 16.80 13.31
C LEU A 304 0.40 16.44 13.70
N GLN A 305 -0.55 17.37 13.70
CA GLN A 305 -1.95 17.07 14.00
C GLN A 305 -2.61 16.20 12.93
N LEU A 306 -2.38 16.49 11.64
CA LEU A 306 -2.88 15.64 10.56
C LEU A 306 -2.26 14.24 10.64
N TRP A 307 -0.95 14.20 10.83
CA TRP A 307 -0.20 12.97 11.02
C TRP A 307 -0.76 12.14 12.18
N ASP A 308 -0.96 12.75 13.35
CA ASP A 308 -1.50 12.08 14.51
C ASP A 308 -2.89 11.52 14.27
N ALA A 309 -3.77 12.31 13.63
CA ALA A 309 -5.12 11.88 13.31
C ALA A 309 -5.14 10.64 12.40
N ILE A 310 -4.27 10.57 11.39
CA ILE A 310 -4.17 9.41 10.49
C ILE A 310 -3.55 8.22 11.21
N ILE A 311 -2.41 8.39 11.87
CA ILE A 311 -1.70 7.29 12.56
C ILE A 311 -2.57 6.65 13.64
N ASP A 312 -3.25 7.45 14.46
CA ASP A 312 -4.12 6.96 15.53
C ASP A 312 -5.37 6.22 15.00
N SER A 313 -5.66 6.31 13.69
CA SER A 313 -6.75 5.55 13.07
C SER A 313 -6.33 4.17 12.55
N ILE A 314 -5.03 3.89 12.43
CA ILE A 314 -4.53 2.64 11.87
C ILE A 314 -4.89 1.50 12.81
N ARG A 315 -5.58 0.48 12.28
CA ARG A 315 -6.02 -0.68 13.05
C ARG A 315 -6.22 -1.90 12.17
N LEU A 316 -6.01 -3.08 12.71
CA LEU A 316 -6.38 -4.31 12.03
C LEU A 316 -7.91 -4.35 11.86
N ARG A 317 -8.41 -4.74 10.68
CA ARG A 317 -9.85 -4.91 10.46
C ARG A 317 -10.37 -5.99 11.42
N PRO A 318 -11.52 -5.80 12.09
CA PRO A 318 -12.12 -6.85 12.90
C PRO A 318 -12.31 -8.15 12.09
N GLY A 319 -11.75 -9.25 12.60
CA GLY A 319 -11.77 -10.56 11.92
C GLY A 319 -10.89 -10.64 10.68
N ALA A 320 -9.87 -9.79 10.52
CA ALA A 320 -9.04 -9.78 9.32
C ALA A 320 -8.27 -11.08 9.06
N ALA A 321 -7.86 -11.81 10.10
CA ALA A 321 -7.07 -13.05 10.06
C ALA A 321 -7.80 -14.16 10.82
#